data_AF-A0A103ZI98-F1
#
_entry.id   AF-A0A103ZI98-F1
#
_cell.length_a   1.000
_cell.length_b   1.000
_cell.length_c   1.000
_cell.angle_alpha   90.00
_cell.angle_beta   90.00
_cell.angle_gamma   90.00
#
_symmetry.space_group_name_H-M   'P 1'
#
loop_
_entity.id
_entity.type
_entity.pdbx_description
1 polymer ?
#
loop_
_entity_poly.entity_id
_entity_poly.type
_entity_poly.pdbx_seq_one_letter_code
_entity_poly.pdbx_strand_id
1 'polypeptide(L)'
;MKGGPVVLFGSLFQPQFMARHAGGGEIGEEYIWESVCSNDTGRIGAAWDELVANPDRHAQNLLFDGVKWWLFDHNLALEPVTKLYKAIASTSSQQDVVMYKARVNQLLTQLVTRRPENHGIEDEAAKFARHAQRLKMLAIEMGRWKLPAEGRVTTIIRMAAVIVDLIALRLEPLHLYLAQRLQKPSAENLWNE
;
A
#
# COMPACT_ATOMS: atom_id res chain seq x y z
N MET A 1 5.20 -23.72 -21.06
CA MET A 1 6.24 -23.63 -20.00
C MET A 1 5.58 -23.99 -18.68
N LYS A 2 6.10 -25.00 -17.97
CA LYS A 2 5.58 -25.40 -16.66
C LYS A 2 6.05 -24.36 -15.63
N GLY A 3 5.11 -23.65 -14.99
CA GLY A 3 5.41 -22.71 -13.93
C GLY A 3 6.05 -23.45 -12.75
N GLY A 4 7.29 -23.11 -12.44
CA GLY A 4 7.98 -23.63 -11.27
C GLY A 4 7.33 -23.12 -9.98
N PRO A 5 7.49 -23.83 -8.85
CA PRO A 5 6.94 -23.39 -7.58
C PRO A 5 7.56 -22.05 -7.15
N VAL A 6 6.74 -21.02 -7.03
CA VAL A 6 7.13 -19.74 -6.42
C VAL A 6 7.19 -19.96 -4.91
N VAL A 7 8.41 -19.93 -4.36
CA VAL A 7 8.62 -19.99 -2.91
C VAL A 7 8.40 -18.60 -2.34
N LEU A 8 7.24 -18.38 -1.71
CA LEU A 8 6.96 -17.18 -0.93
C LEU A 8 7.55 -17.35 0.47
N PHE A 9 8.61 -16.62 0.78
CA PHE A 9 9.22 -16.63 2.10
C PHE A 9 8.36 -15.78 3.05
N GLY A 10 7.64 -16.42 3.98
CA GLY A 10 6.85 -15.72 5.01
C GLY A 10 5.46 -16.26 5.35
N SER A 11 5.00 -17.37 4.78
CA SER A 11 3.76 -18.04 5.23
C SER A 11 3.79 -19.53 4.84
N LEU A 12 3.84 -20.40 5.84
CA LEU A 12 3.68 -21.86 5.73
C LEU A 12 2.19 -22.22 5.79
N PHE A 13 1.36 -21.59 4.96
CA PHE A 13 0.02 -22.09 4.64
C PHE A 13 -0.45 -21.48 3.32
N GLN A 14 -0.49 -22.29 2.25
CA GLN A 14 -1.32 -22.01 1.08
C GLN A 14 -2.61 -22.81 1.25
N PRO A 15 -3.70 -22.24 1.79
CA PRO A 15 -4.95 -22.98 1.82
C PRO A 15 -5.42 -23.21 0.38
N GLN A 16 -5.77 -24.47 0.09
CA GLN A 16 -6.37 -24.94 -1.16
C GLN A 16 -7.59 -24.12 -1.62
N PHE A 17 -8.15 -23.30 -0.73
CA PHE A 17 -9.25 -22.38 -0.97
C PHE A 17 -8.92 -21.31 -2.05
N MET A 18 -7.71 -20.76 -2.04
CA MET A 18 -7.31 -19.71 -3.00
C MET A 18 -7.13 -20.26 -4.43
N ALA A 19 -6.62 -21.48 -4.56
CA ALA A 19 -6.52 -22.18 -5.84
C ALA A 19 -7.91 -22.49 -6.45
N ARG A 20 -8.96 -22.58 -5.63
CA ARG A 20 -10.34 -22.85 -6.09
C ARG A 20 -11.06 -21.61 -6.60
N HIS A 21 -10.81 -20.43 -6.02
CA HIS A 21 -11.51 -19.19 -6.42
C HIS A 21 -10.73 -18.35 -7.43
N ALA A 22 -9.40 -18.31 -7.38
CA ALA A 22 -8.61 -17.58 -8.39
C ALA A 22 -8.73 -18.18 -9.81
N GLY A 23 -9.08 -19.47 -9.92
CA GLY A 23 -9.43 -20.14 -11.18
C GLY A 23 -10.92 -20.10 -11.53
N GLY A 24 -11.76 -19.44 -10.72
CA GLY A 24 -13.21 -19.41 -10.85
C GLY A 24 -13.77 -18.29 -11.73
N GLY A 25 -12.90 -17.54 -12.41
CA GLY A 25 -13.30 -16.38 -13.22
C GLY A 25 -13.96 -15.27 -12.39
N GLU A 26 -14.95 -14.59 -12.96
CA GLU A 26 -15.63 -13.43 -12.36
C GLU A 26 -16.27 -13.75 -10.99
N ILE A 27 -16.84 -14.96 -10.83
CA ILE A 27 -17.50 -15.37 -9.59
C ILE A 27 -16.49 -15.48 -8.43
N GLY A 28 -15.29 -15.99 -8.73
CA GLY A 28 -14.22 -16.10 -7.74
C GLY A 28 -13.68 -14.73 -7.32
N GLU A 29 -13.52 -13.83 -8.29
CA GLU A 29 -13.13 -12.45 -8.02
C GLU A 29 -14.17 -11.71 -7.16
N GLU A 30 -15.45 -11.84 -7.49
CA GLU A 30 -16.54 -11.21 -6.72
C GLU A 30 -16.54 -11.70 -5.27
N TYR A 31 -16.38 -13.02 -5.05
CA TYR A 31 -16.29 -13.58 -3.71
C TYR A 31 -15.11 -12.99 -2.91
N ILE A 32 -13.95 -12.83 -3.55
CA ILE A 32 -12.76 -12.23 -2.91
C ILE A 32 -13.08 -10.79 -2.48
N TRP A 33 -13.63 -9.97 -3.38
CA TRP A 33 -13.94 -8.57 -3.07
C TRP A 33 -14.99 -8.45 -1.96
N GLU A 34 -16.04 -9.27 -2.02
CA GLU A 34 -17.09 -9.30 -0.99
C GLU A 34 -16.50 -9.65 0.37
N SER A 35 -15.67 -10.70 0.45
CA SER A 35 -15.03 -11.13 1.68
C SER A 35 -14.09 -10.08 2.25
N VAL A 36 -13.24 -9.49 1.40
CA VAL A 36 -12.22 -8.52 1.78
C VAL A 36 -12.84 -7.20 2.24
N CYS A 37 -13.87 -6.71 1.54
CA CYS A 37 -14.55 -5.46 1.89
C CYS A 37 -15.40 -5.58 3.17
N SER A 38 -15.88 -6.80 3.46
CA SER A 38 -16.64 -7.09 4.67
C SER A 38 -15.79 -7.16 5.95
N ASN A 39 -14.46 -7.24 5.82
CA ASN A 39 -13.54 -7.32 6.95
C ASN A 39 -12.59 -6.10 7.04
N ASP A 40 -11.79 -6.03 8.10
CA ASP A 40 -10.88 -4.90 8.33
C ASP A 40 -9.78 -4.76 7.27
N THR A 41 -9.44 -5.84 6.56
CA THR A 41 -8.43 -5.84 5.49
C THR A 41 -8.81 -4.88 4.38
N GLY A 42 -10.10 -4.76 4.04
CA GLY A 42 -10.54 -3.85 2.98
C GLY A 42 -10.17 -2.40 3.28
N ARG A 43 -10.54 -1.90 4.46
CA ARG A 43 -10.29 -0.50 4.87
C ARG A 43 -8.82 -0.22 5.13
N ILE A 44 -8.13 -1.13 5.82
CA ILE A 44 -6.68 -1.02 6.10
C ILE A 44 -5.91 -1.06 4.79
N GLY A 45 -6.27 -1.99 3.91
CA GLY A 45 -5.63 -2.19 2.62
C GLY A 45 -5.86 -1.03 1.66
N ALA A 46 -7.06 -0.45 1.61
CA ALA A 46 -7.36 0.70 0.76
C ALA A 46 -6.52 1.93 1.17
N ALA A 47 -6.41 2.19 2.49
CA ALA A 47 -5.55 3.24 3.02
C ALA A 47 -4.07 2.94 2.74
N TRP A 48 -3.66 1.66 2.84
CA TRP A 48 -2.29 1.23 2.54
C TRP A 48 -1.94 1.41 1.06
N ASP A 49 -2.77 0.92 0.13
CA ASP A 49 -2.53 1.04 -1.31
C ASP A 49 -2.48 2.51 -1.75
N GLU A 50 -3.22 3.40 -1.06
CA GLU A 50 -3.08 4.84 -1.26
C GLU A 50 -1.74 5.37 -0.77
N LEU A 51 -1.38 4.99 0.46
CA LEU A 51 -0.13 5.40 1.10
C LEU A 51 1.06 4.97 0.26
N VAL A 52 1.06 3.77 -0.29
CA VAL A 52 2.17 3.27 -1.13
C VAL A 52 1.97 3.56 -2.62
N ALA A 53 0.89 4.25 -3.01
CA ALA A 53 0.53 4.48 -4.41
C ALA A 53 0.65 3.22 -5.28
N ASN A 54 0.01 2.13 -4.85
CA ASN A 54 -0.01 0.88 -5.60
C ASN A 54 -1.05 0.94 -6.73
N PRO A 55 -0.63 0.93 -8.01
CA PRO A 55 -1.55 0.98 -9.14
C PRO A 55 -2.16 -0.39 -9.50
N ASP A 56 -1.62 -1.48 -8.95
CA ASP A 56 -1.81 -2.85 -9.44
C ASP A 56 -2.51 -3.75 -8.40
N ARG A 57 -3.40 -3.19 -7.60
CA ARG A 57 -4.22 -4.02 -6.71
C ARG A 57 -5.33 -4.69 -7.50
N HIS A 58 -5.30 -6.01 -7.60
CA HIS A 58 -6.39 -6.83 -8.14
C HIS A 58 -6.63 -8.07 -7.26
N ALA A 59 -7.71 -8.81 -7.50
CA ALA A 59 -8.14 -9.90 -6.62
C ALA A 59 -7.09 -11.02 -6.46
N GLN A 60 -6.29 -11.26 -7.50
CA GLN A 60 -5.22 -12.24 -7.47
C GLN A 60 -4.02 -11.79 -6.61
N ASN A 61 -3.90 -10.49 -6.25
CA ASN A 61 -2.89 -9.97 -5.32
C ASN A 61 -3.37 -10.00 -3.84
N LEU A 62 -4.41 -10.78 -3.56
CA LEU A 62 -4.94 -11.01 -2.23
C LEU A 62 -4.79 -12.50 -1.89
N LEU A 63 -4.31 -12.82 -0.70
CA LEU A 63 -4.10 -14.18 -0.22
C LEU A 63 -4.81 -14.40 1.11
N PHE A 64 -5.76 -15.33 1.18
CA PHE A 64 -6.33 -15.76 2.46
C PHE A 64 -5.48 -16.89 3.05
N ASP A 65 -5.10 -16.79 4.33
CA ASP A 65 -4.31 -17.82 5.03
C ASP A 65 -5.16 -18.81 5.85
N GLY A 66 -6.49 -18.66 5.84
CA GLY A 66 -7.41 -19.40 6.70
C GLY A 66 -7.94 -18.59 7.87
N VAL A 67 -7.29 -17.47 8.20
CA VAL A 67 -7.67 -16.57 9.31
C VAL A 67 -7.87 -15.15 8.80
N LYS A 68 -6.97 -14.65 7.95
CA LYS A 68 -6.99 -13.27 7.45
C LYS A 68 -6.55 -13.17 6.01
N TRP A 69 -6.87 -12.04 5.42
CA TRP A 69 -6.45 -11.67 4.07
C TRP A 69 -5.12 -10.91 4.11
N TRP A 70 -4.23 -11.28 3.20
CA TRP A 70 -2.93 -10.66 2.99
C TRP A 70 -2.92 -9.96 1.65
N LEU A 71 -2.44 -8.72 1.65
CA LEU A 71 -2.13 -7.99 0.43
C LEU A 71 -0.69 -8.35 0.06
N PHE A 72 -0.47 -8.94 -1.10
CA PHE A 72 0.86 -9.28 -1.59
C PHE A 72 1.12 -8.63 -2.96
N ASP A 73 2.31 -8.90 -3.52
CA ASP A 73 2.81 -8.36 -4.78
C ASP A 73 2.74 -6.82 -4.85
N HIS A 74 3.55 -6.16 -4.02
CA HIS A 74 3.65 -4.69 -4.00
C HIS A 74 4.80 -4.19 -4.89
N ASN A 75 5.21 -4.96 -5.89
CA ASN A 75 6.39 -4.65 -6.71
C ASN A 75 6.25 -3.35 -7.52
N LEU A 76 5.00 -2.97 -7.84
CA LEU A 76 4.67 -1.72 -8.54
C LEU A 76 4.26 -0.59 -7.58
N ALA A 77 4.20 -0.87 -6.28
CA ALA A 77 3.96 0.16 -5.28
C ALA A 77 5.19 1.06 -5.16
N LEU A 78 4.95 2.34 -4.89
CA LEU A 78 6.00 3.35 -4.78
C LEU A 78 6.91 3.35 -6.03
N GLU A 79 6.38 3.12 -7.23
CA GLU A 79 7.13 3.11 -8.50
C GLU A 79 8.06 4.34 -8.69
N PRO A 80 7.72 5.56 -8.23
CA PRO A 80 8.68 6.66 -8.22
C PRO A 80 9.94 6.31 -7.44
N VAL A 81 9.87 5.61 -6.31
CA VAL A 81 11.01 5.23 -5.47
C VAL A 81 12.01 4.34 -6.22
N THR A 82 11.53 3.41 -7.04
CA THR A 82 12.37 2.57 -7.91
C THR A 82 13.07 3.39 -8.99
N LYS A 83 12.40 4.43 -9.52
CA LYS A 83 12.99 5.41 -10.46
C LYS A 83 13.89 6.42 -9.75
N LEU A 84 13.56 6.81 -8.53
CA LEU A 84 14.31 7.71 -7.66
C LEU A 84 15.61 7.10 -7.19
N TYR A 85 15.71 5.77 -7.06
CA TYR A 85 17.02 5.13 -6.86
C TYR A 85 18.04 5.53 -7.93
N LYS A 86 17.59 5.82 -9.16
CA LYS A 86 18.45 6.37 -10.23
C LYS A 86 18.72 7.89 -10.10
N ALA A 87 17.94 8.62 -9.29
CA ALA A 87 17.88 10.08 -9.27
C ALA A 87 18.07 10.77 -7.88
N ILE A 88 18.22 10.02 -6.77
CA ILE A 88 18.34 10.47 -5.36
C ILE A 88 19.55 11.39 -5.07
N ALA A 89 20.28 11.83 -6.09
CA ALA A 89 21.23 12.94 -5.99
C ALA A 89 20.55 14.35 -5.91
N SER A 90 19.21 14.46 -5.94
CA SER A 90 18.50 15.77 -5.98
C SER A 90 17.28 15.87 -5.06
N THR A 91 17.18 16.99 -4.31
CA THR A 91 16.08 17.31 -3.38
C THR A 91 14.71 17.44 -4.06
N SER A 92 14.67 17.82 -5.34
CA SER A 92 13.43 17.90 -6.13
C SER A 92 12.71 16.54 -6.22
N SER A 93 13.46 15.44 -6.19
CA SER A 93 12.90 14.10 -6.35
C SER A 93 12.01 13.68 -5.17
N GLN A 94 12.30 14.14 -3.94
CA GLN A 94 11.51 13.76 -2.76
C GLN A 94 10.07 14.29 -2.81
N GLN A 95 9.88 15.53 -3.28
CA GLN A 95 8.55 16.12 -3.43
C GLN A 95 7.71 15.33 -4.46
N ASP A 96 8.32 14.92 -5.57
CA ASP A 96 7.65 14.09 -6.58
C ASP A 96 7.18 12.76 -6.00
N VAL A 97 7.96 12.12 -5.12
CA VAL A 97 7.54 10.88 -4.43
C VAL A 97 6.35 11.16 -3.54
N VAL A 98 6.40 12.23 -2.75
CA VAL A 98 5.35 12.53 -1.77
C VAL A 98 4.04 12.79 -2.49
N MET A 99 4.08 13.56 -3.59
CA MET A 99 2.91 13.98 -4.36
C MET A 99 2.38 12.91 -5.32
N TYR A 100 3.20 11.91 -5.67
CA TYR A 100 2.78 10.85 -6.56
C TYR A 100 1.58 10.08 -6.01
N LYS A 101 0.58 9.88 -6.84
CA LYS A 101 -0.60 9.06 -6.54
C LYS A 101 -0.78 8.06 -7.66
N ALA A 102 -1.10 6.82 -7.31
CA ALA A 102 -1.53 5.85 -8.30
C ALA A 102 -2.78 6.38 -9.01
N ARG A 103 -2.91 6.10 -10.31
CA ARG A 103 -4.08 6.53 -11.08
C ARG A 103 -5.38 5.95 -10.50
N VAL A 104 -5.32 4.72 -10.00
CA VAL A 104 -6.45 3.97 -9.45
C VAL A 104 -6.06 3.42 -8.08
N ASN A 105 -7.04 3.31 -7.20
CA ASN A 105 -6.96 2.52 -5.97
C ASN A 105 -8.15 1.55 -6.01
N GLN A 106 -7.93 0.36 -6.58
CA GLN A 106 -9.02 -0.58 -6.88
C GLN A 106 -9.69 -1.07 -5.60
N LEU A 107 -8.93 -1.32 -4.54
CA LEU A 107 -9.49 -1.76 -3.26
C LEU A 107 -10.36 -0.67 -2.62
N LEU A 108 -9.96 0.61 -2.70
CA LEU A 108 -10.82 1.73 -2.29
C LEU A 108 -12.11 1.76 -3.12
N THR A 109 -12.03 1.62 -4.45
CA THR A 109 -13.20 1.61 -5.32
C THR A 109 -14.16 0.47 -4.94
N GLN A 110 -13.66 -0.76 -4.78
CA GLN A 110 -14.49 -1.91 -4.42
C GLN A 110 -15.13 -1.76 -3.03
N LEU A 111 -14.38 -1.16 -2.09
CA LEU A 111 -14.85 -0.92 -0.74
C LEU A 111 -15.94 0.16 -0.68
N VAL A 112 -15.77 1.29 -1.36
CA VAL A 112 -16.76 2.37 -1.38
C VAL A 112 -18.04 1.93 -2.09
N THR A 113 -17.93 1.15 -3.17
CA THR A 113 -19.11 0.59 -3.87
C THR A 113 -19.93 -0.34 -2.96
N ARG A 114 -19.28 -1.18 -2.16
CA ARG A 114 -19.98 -2.16 -1.29
C ARG A 114 -20.38 -1.59 0.06
N ARG A 115 -19.66 -0.58 0.55
CA ARG A 115 -19.83 0.00 1.89
C ARG A 115 -19.83 1.54 1.84
N PRO A 116 -20.76 2.15 1.09
CA PRO A 116 -20.74 3.60 0.83
C PRO A 116 -20.84 4.43 2.11
N GLU A 117 -21.57 3.95 3.10
CA GLU A 117 -21.85 4.71 4.34
C GLU A 117 -20.89 4.39 5.50
N ASN A 118 -20.16 3.26 5.43
CA ASN A 118 -19.39 2.75 6.57
C ASN A 118 -18.05 2.09 6.20
N HIS A 119 -17.42 2.53 5.11
CA HIS A 119 -16.12 2.02 4.65
C HIS A 119 -14.97 2.26 5.64
N GLY A 120 -14.99 3.34 6.43
CA GLY A 120 -14.05 3.58 7.55
C GLY A 120 -12.57 3.82 7.15
N ILE A 121 -12.28 4.10 5.88
CA ILE A 121 -10.92 4.29 5.37
C ILE A 121 -10.23 5.51 6.01
N GLU A 122 -10.98 6.57 6.26
CA GLU A 122 -10.46 7.82 6.84
C GLU A 122 -9.99 7.60 8.28
N ASP A 123 -10.70 6.76 9.04
CA ASP A 123 -10.28 6.35 10.37
C ASP A 123 -8.94 5.63 10.29
N GLU A 124 -8.77 4.68 9.36
CA GLU A 124 -7.51 3.95 9.17
C GLU A 124 -6.36 4.90 8.76
N ALA A 125 -6.62 5.87 7.90
CA ALA A 125 -5.64 6.89 7.53
C ALA A 125 -5.22 7.73 8.76
N ALA A 126 -6.17 8.12 9.61
CA ALA A 126 -5.87 8.80 10.86
C ALA A 126 -5.08 7.91 11.83
N LYS A 127 -5.34 6.60 11.88
CA LYS A 127 -4.54 5.66 12.66
C LYS A 127 -3.11 5.58 12.14
N PHE A 128 -2.91 5.51 10.83
CA PHE A 128 -1.59 5.49 10.22
C PHE A 128 -0.81 6.77 10.47
N ALA A 129 -1.46 7.94 10.39
CA ALA A 129 -0.83 9.23 10.65
C ALA A 129 -0.19 9.31 12.06
N ARG A 130 -0.78 8.65 13.07
CA ARG A 130 -0.19 8.58 14.43
C ARG A 130 1.17 7.87 14.48
N HIS A 131 1.51 7.10 13.46
CA HIS A 131 2.79 6.39 13.37
C HIS A 131 3.85 7.15 12.56
N ALA A 132 3.52 8.28 11.93
CA ALA A 132 4.44 9.02 11.07
C ALA A 132 5.73 9.42 11.80
N GLN A 133 5.63 10.02 12.98
CA GLN A 133 6.81 10.43 13.76
C GLN A 133 7.68 9.23 14.16
N ARG A 134 7.05 8.10 14.52
CA ARG A 134 7.78 6.88 14.88
C ARG A 134 8.55 6.31 13.68
N LEU A 135 7.97 6.35 12.49
CA LEU A 135 8.62 5.91 11.26
C LEU A 135 9.74 6.85 10.83
N LYS A 136 9.55 8.18 10.94
CA LYS A 136 10.63 9.17 10.72
C LYS A 136 11.84 8.88 11.63
N MET A 137 11.59 8.67 12.93
CA MET A 137 12.64 8.32 13.87
C MET A 137 13.32 6.98 13.53
N LEU A 138 12.55 5.97 13.11
CA LEU A 138 13.10 4.69 12.68
C LEU A 138 14.03 4.86 11.47
N ALA A 139 13.64 5.62 10.44
CA ALA A 139 14.49 5.88 9.28
C ALA A 139 15.80 6.59 9.66
N ILE A 140 15.74 7.59 10.56
CA ILE A 140 16.92 8.27 11.09
C ILE A 140 17.85 7.28 11.79
N GLU A 141 17.32 6.44 12.68
CA GLU A 141 18.12 5.44 13.40
C GLU A 141 18.72 4.38 12.47
N MET A 142 17.97 3.91 11.47
CA MET A 142 18.49 3.01 10.44
C MET A 142 19.65 3.64 9.66
N GLY A 143 19.58 4.96 9.39
CA GLY A 143 20.67 5.70 8.76
C GLY A 143 21.93 5.84 9.62
N ARG A 144 21.81 5.71 10.95
CA ARG A 144 22.94 5.77 11.91
C ARG A 144 23.62 4.42 12.13
N TRP A 145 23.05 3.33 11.64
CA TRP A 145 23.65 2.00 11.81
C TRP A 145 25.02 1.91 11.16
N LYS A 146 26.00 1.40 11.91
CA LYS A 146 27.34 1.11 11.39
C LYS A 146 27.27 -0.15 10.54
N LEU A 147 27.19 0.05 9.23
CA LEU A 147 27.16 -1.02 8.23
C LEU A 147 28.54 -1.17 7.59
N PRO A 148 28.93 -2.37 7.14
CA PRO A 148 30.09 -2.54 6.27
C PRO A 148 30.01 -1.62 5.06
N ALA A 149 31.16 -1.13 4.59
CA ALA A 149 31.23 -0.15 3.49
C ALA A 149 30.50 -0.62 2.23
N GLU A 150 30.59 -1.91 1.93
CA GLU A 150 29.96 -2.54 0.77
C GLU A 150 29.35 -3.90 1.16
N GLY A 151 28.30 -4.30 0.44
CA GLY A 151 27.67 -5.60 0.61
C GLY A 151 26.15 -5.55 0.46
N ARG A 152 25.57 -6.70 0.09
CA ARG A 152 24.12 -6.84 -0.17
C ARG A 152 23.27 -6.42 1.03
N VAL A 153 23.70 -6.74 2.25
CA VAL A 153 23.01 -6.38 3.49
C VAL A 153 23.00 -4.86 3.69
N THR A 154 24.14 -4.19 3.47
CA THR A 154 24.25 -2.74 3.55
C THR A 154 23.30 -2.06 2.56
N THR A 155 23.28 -2.52 1.31
CA THR A 155 22.36 -1.99 0.28
C THR A 155 20.90 -2.15 0.70
N ILE A 156 20.51 -3.33 1.18
CA ILE A 156 19.12 -3.60 1.61
C ILE A 156 18.73 -2.69 2.76
N ILE A 157 19.57 -2.54 3.79
CA ILE A 157 19.24 -1.73 4.97
C ILE A 157 19.13 -0.25 4.58
N ARG A 158 20.05 0.26 3.76
CA ARG A 158 19.98 1.64 3.26
C ARG A 158 18.71 1.89 2.44
N MET A 159 18.34 0.94 1.57
CA MET A 159 17.09 1.01 0.82
C MET A 159 15.87 1.00 1.74
N ALA A 160 15.85 0.11 2.74
CA ALA A 160 14.76 0.04 3.70
C ALA A 160 14.62 1.35 4.48
N ALA A 161 15.73 1.99 4.89
CA ALA A 161 15.69 3.29 5.58
C ALA A 161 15.04 4.38 4.71
N VAL A 162 15.40 4.45 3.42
CA VAL A 162 14.80 5.39 2.46
C VAL A 162 13.31 5.11 2.26
N ILE A 163 12.92 3.84 2.09
CA ILE A 163 11.51 3.46 1.92
C ILE A 163 10.70 3.86 3.17
N VAL A 164 11.23 3.58 4.37
CA VAL A 164 10.57 3.96 5.64
C VAL A 164 10.41 5.48 5.74
N ASP A 165 11.43 6.26 5.36
CA ASP A 165 11.36 7.72 5.36
C ASP A 165 10.29 8.24 4.40
N LEU A 166 10.27 7.72 3.16
CA LEU A 166 9.30 8.13 2.15
C LEU A 166 7.85 7.75 2.52
N ILE A 167 7.65 6.57 3.12
CA ILE A 167 6.35 6.20 3.70
C ILE A 167 5.97 7.21 4.78
N ALA A 168 6.91 7.56 5.67
CA ALA A 168 6.63 8.50 6.75
C ALA A 168 6.26 9.91 6.25
N LEU A 169 6.90 10.38 5.18
CA LEU A 169 6.55 11.65 4.53
C LEU A 169 5.17 11.60 3.87
N ARG A 170 4.78 10.45 3.28
CA ARG A 170 3.48 10.27 2.63
C ARG A 170 2.31 10.07 3.59
N LEU A 171 2.59 9.69 4.84
CA LEU A 171 1.56 9.57 5.87
C LEU A 171 0.90 10.91 6.23
N GLU A 172 1.65 12.01 6.16
CA GLU A 172 1.13 13.35 6.48
C GLU A 172 0.00 13.79 5.52
N PRO A 173 0.20 13.77 4.19
CA PRO A 173 -0.84 14.15 3.23
C PRO A 173 -1.83 13.02 2.90
N LEU A 174 -1.70 11.82 3.48
CA LEU A 174 -2.54 10.65 3.14
C LEU A 174 -4.05 10.96 3.21
N HIS A 175 -4.47 11.69 4.25
CA HIS A 175 -5.87 12.08 4.43
C HIS A 175 -6.39 12.95 3.27
N LEU A 176 -5.55 13.86 2.74
CA LEU A 176 -5.89 14.70 1.59
C LEU A 176 -6.04 13.86 0.32
N TYR A 177 -5.17 12.86 0.12
CA TYR A 177 -5.23 11.97 -1.05
C TYR A 177 -6.51 11.15 -1.05
N LEU A 178 -6.89 10.62 0.11
CA LEU A 178 -8.14 9.87 0.27
C LEU A 178 -9.36 10.77 0.10
N ALA A 179 -9.38 11.97 0.71
CA ALA A 179 -10.48 12.92 0.55
C ALA A 179 -10.72 13.30 -0.92
N GLN A 180 -9.64 13.54 -1.67
CA GLN A 180 -9.71 13.82 -3.11
C GLN A 180 -10.30 12.64 -3.89
N ARG A 181 -9.94 11.39 -3.57
CA ARG A 181 -10.51 10.21 -4.24
C ARG A 181 -11.96 9.95 -3.90
N LEU A 182 -12.33 10.20 -2.64
CA LEU A 182 -13.71 10.12 -2.18
C LEU A 182 -14.57 11.27 -2.71
N GLN A 183 -14.00 12.19 -3.50
CA GLN A 183 -14.67 13.37 -4.03
C GLN A 183 -15.40 14.18 -2.95
N LYS A 184 -14.85 14.20 -1.73
CA LYS A 184 -15.45 14.98 -0.65
C LYS A 184 -15.30 16.46 -0.96
N PRO A 185 -16.32 17.29 -0.70
CA PRO A 185 -16.18 18.74 -0.81
C PRO A 185 -14.98 19.20 0.01
N SER A 186 -14.03 19.89 -0.62
CA SER A 186 -13.02 20.64 0.13
C SER A 186 -13.69 21.85 0.78
N ALA A 187 -13.09 22.40 1.84
CA ALA A 187 -13.55 23.68 2.39
C ALA A 187 -13.65 24.75 1.29
N GLU A 188 -12.72 24.75 0.32
CA GLU A 188 -12.75 25.64 -0.86
C GLU A 188 -13.98 25.44 -1.76
N ASN A 189 -14.54 24.22 -1.84
CA ASN A 189 -15.77 23.97 -2.61
C ASN A 189 -17.02 24.45 -1.88
N LEU A 190 -17.00 24.56 -0.55
CA LEU A 190 -18.13 25.01 0.27
C LEU A 190 -18.29 26.54 0.31
N TRP A 191 -17.26 27.31 -0.05
CA TRP A 191 -17.29 28.78 -0.07
C TRP A 191 -17.52 29.38 -1.47
N ASN A 192 -17.64 28.54 -2.50
CA ASN A 192 -17.83 28.96 -3.90
C ASN A 192 -19.23 28.62 -4.47
N GLU A 193 -20.19 28.25 -3.60
CA GLU A 193 -21.64 28.20 -3.89
C GLU A 193 -22.36 29.37 -3.22
#